data_AF-A0A2N4UJJ6-F1
#
_entry.id   AF-A0A2N4UJJ6-F1
#
_cell.length_a   1.000
_cell.length_b   1.000
_cell.length_c   1.000
_cell.angle_alpha   90.00
_cell.angle_beta   90.00
_cell.angle_gamma   90.00
#
_symmetry.space_group_name_H-M   'P 1'
#
loop_
_entity.id
_entity.type
_entity.pdbx_description
1 polymer ?
#
loop_
_entity_poly.entity_id
_entity_poly.type
_entity_poly.pdbx_seq_one_letter_code
_entity_poly.pdbx_strand_id
1 'polypeptide(L)'
;MPRMPAAPPSRLTRDAQRLVILTVALARSGSRLEDIYWENLIAAQLNKLLSSKKNKTIESVLEHLLASDLNAYEILVEQAETLSESITIVHQATEYDALLFSAPIVAWTRYQLPEGDLSAAQSKALARHLQDHIVADGAKMALIPAFVNFDQMPQSFQETHAWTQRLAQLALGISTEPCIINKPAEPEGMLADARFVVGVIVVPKGQAVFRWQTPQDDAIALRQACQEAWEQASGEVFTPMFTGCHMEFLQPDAYYMNSREADRRIRPLALKAAVTWLQTAAHLPGEDLRAVITGCGTTSIEEYRVGFSTRQSNEVIYGCIWPVLSKEEAVASDAEEEVIDIPDEIAALLKEQGVGDVRRLPGVHPAEFCDDCGAPYFPNAQGEMMHPELPEETDMAPVHFH
;
A
#
# COMPACT_ATOMS: atom_id res chain seq x y z
N MET A 1 -30.44 27.39 8.02
CA MET A 1 -29.11 27.89 8.41
C MET A 1 -28.47 28.56 7.19
N PRO A 2 -27.83 29.73 7.33
CA PRO A 2 -27.23 30.39 6.18
C PRO A 2 -25.99 29.61 5.75
N ARG A 3 -25.93 29.23 4.46
CA ARG A 3 -24.77 28.60 3.82
C ARG A 3 -23.55 29.50 4.05
N MET A 4 -22.53 28.96 4.73
CA MET A 4 -21.21 29.58 4.74
C MET A 4 -20.72 29.72 3.29
N PRO A 5 -20.20 30.89 2.89
CA PRO A 5 -19.57 31.02 1.59
C PRO A 5 -18.35 30.10 1.53
N ALA A 6 -18.21 29.36 0.42
CA ALA A 6 -17.04 28.55 0.15
C ALA A 6 -15.78 29.42 0.26
N ALA A 7 -14.75 28.90 0.94
CA ALA A 7 -13.47 29.58 1.05
C ALA A 7 -12.93 29.87 -0.37
N PRO A 8 -12.39 31.07 -0.64
CA PRO A 8 -11.77 31.35 -1.93
C PRO A 8 -10.60 30.37 -2.14
N PRO A 9 -10.37 29.89 -3.38
CA PRO A 9 -9.27 28.98 -3.66
C PRO A 9 -7.97 29.60 -3.15
N SER A 10 -7.28 28.88 -2.27
CA SER A 10 -6.04 29.37 -1.69
C SER A 10 -5.07 29.72 -2.83
N ARG A 11 -4.51 30.93 -2.81
CA ARG A 11 -3.54 31.32 -3.84
C ARG A 11 -2.32 30.41 -3.71
N LEU A 12 -2.08 29.60 -4.73
CA LEU A 12 -0.88 28.77 -4.83
C LEU A 12 0.37 29.60 -4.54
N THR A 13 1.29 29.03 -3.77
CA THR A 13 2.60 29.64 -3.50
C THR A 13 3.41 29.77 -4.79
N ARG A 14 4.47 30.58 -4.78
CA ARG A 14 5.34 30.72 -5.96
C ARG A 14 5.96 29.38 -6.39
N ASP A 15 6.36 28.55 -5.44
CA ASP A 15 6.93 27.22 -5.73
C ASP A 15 5.83 26.27 -6.27
N ALA A 16 4.61 26.34 -5.74
CA ALA A 16 3.46 25.58 -6.26
C ALA A 16 3.09 25.99 -7.69
N GLN A 17 2.96 27.29 -7.95
CA GLN A 17 2.68 27.83 -9.29
C GLN A 17 3.74 27.41 -10.30
N ARG A 18 5.02 27.45 -9.90
CA ARG A 18 6.11 27.01 -10.76
C ARG A 18 5.99 25.52 -11.09
N LEU A 19 5.69 24.68 -10.11
CA LEU A 19 5.51 23.25 -10.33
C LEU A 19 4.35 22.97 -11.29
N VAL A 20 3.19 23.62 -11.10
CA VAL A 20 2.05 23.56 -12.04
C VAL A 20 2.49 23.90 -13.47
N ILE A 21 3.19 25.02 -13.66
CA ILE A 21 3.61 25.47 -14.99
C ILE A 21 4.54 24.44 -15.65
N LEU A 22 5.50 23.88 -14.91
CA LEU A 22 6.44 22.91 -15.44
C LEU A 22 5.75 21.60 -15.83
N THR A 23 4.86 21.10 -14.97
CA THR A 23 4.09 19.87 -15.22
C THR A 23 3.16 20.02 -16.43
N VAL A 24 2.41 21.12 -16.52
CA VAL A 24 1.55 21.38 -17.68
C VAL A 24 2.35 21.56 -18.98
N ALA A 25 3.58 22.07 -18.90
CA ALA A 25 4.48 22.13 -20.04
C ALA A 25 4.95 20.74 -20.49
N LEU A 26 5.34 19.86 -19.55
CA LEU A 26 5.69 18.47 -19.84
C LEU A 26 4.50 17.72 -20.47
N ALA A 27 3.28 17.92 -19.94
CA ALA A 27 2.06 17.31 -20.48
C ALA A 27 1.75 17.68 -21.95
N ARG A 28 2.38 18.73 -22.48
CA ARG A 28 2.23 19.22 -23.86
C ARG A 28 3.48 19.00 -24.71
N SER A 29 4.48 18.32 -24.15
CA SER A 29 5.71 17.99 -24.85
C SER A 29 5.41 17.13 -26.08
N GLY A 30 6.07 17.45 -27.19
CA GLY A 30 5.89 16.73 -28.46
C GLY A 30 7.04 15.79 -28.81
N SER A 31 8.09 15.73 -27.99
CA SER A 31 9.30 14.95 -28.30
C SER A 31 10.07 14.54 -27.05
N ARG A 32 10.82 13.44 -27.16
CA ARG A 32 11.67 12.96 -26.05
C ARG A 32 12.71 13.99 -25.59
N LEU A 33 13.20 14.83 -26.51
CA LEU A 33 14.16 15.88 -26.18
C LEU A 33 13.52 16.94 -25.27
N GLU A 34 12.27 17.31 -25.55
CA GLU A 34 11.50 18.21 -24.71
C GLU A 34 11.12 17.56 -23.38
N ASP A 35 10.74 16.27 -23.38
CA ASP A 35 10.44 15.52 -22.15
C ASP A 35 11.62 15.61 -21.18
N ILE A 36 12.81 15.23 -21.64
CA ILE A 36 14.03 15.27 -20.82
C ILE A 36 14.28 16.68 -20.28
N TYR A 37 14.05 17.73 -21.07
CA TYR A 37 14.23 19.10 -20.63
C TYR A 37 13.25 19.47 -19.50
N TRP A 38 11.96 19.16 -19.66
CA TRP A 38 10.95 19.47 -18.66
C TRP A 38 11.08 18.59 -17.41
N GLU A 39 11.32 17.28 -17.58
CA GLU A 39 11.63 16.33 -16.51
C GLU A 39 12.80 16.84 -15.64
N ASN A 40 13.90 17.32 -16.25
CA ASN A 40 15.02 17.87 -15.51
C ASN A 40 14.65 19.13 -14.69
N LEU A 41 13.80 20.01 -15.24
CA LEU A 41 13.33 21.21 -14.52
C LEU A 41 12.37 20.87 -13.38
N ILE A 42 11.47 19.91 -13.60
CA ILE A 42 10.57 19.36 -12.59
C ILE A 42 11.39 18.70 -11.49
N ALA A 43 12.38 17.87 -11.84
CA ALA A 43 13.26 17.19 -10.90
C ALA A 43 14.03 18.17 -10.02
N ALA A 44 14.57 19.24 -10.59
CA ALA A 44 15.22 20.29 -9.82
C ALA A 44 14.27 20.97 -8.82
N GLN A 45 13.01 21.22 -9.22
CA GLN A 45 12.00 21.83 -8.36
C GLN A 45 11.51 20.87 -7.26
N LEU A 46 11.23 19.61 -7.60
CA LEU A 46 10.77 18.59 -6.67
C LEU A 46 11.85 18.23 -5.64
N ASN A 47 13.10 18.02 -6.05
CA ASN A 47 14.20 17.76 -5.12
C ASN A 47 14.36 18.87 -4.08
N LYS A 48 14.20 20.14 -4.48
CA LYS A 48 14.18 21.28 -3.54
C LYS A 48 13.02 21.18 -2.54
N LEU A 49 11.82 20.81 -3.01
CA LEU A 49 10.63 20.70 -2.16
C LEU A 49 10.74 19.50 -1.21
N LEU A 50 11.18 18.35 -1.69
CA LEU A 50 11.33 17.12 -0.92
C LEU A 50 12.42 17.23 0.16
N SER A 51 13.50 17.97 -0.12
CA SER A 51 14.58 18.22 0.85
C SER A 51 14.22 19.25 1.93
N SER A 52 13.10 19.96 1.80
CA SER A 52 12.72 21.02 2.75
C SER A 52 11.95 20.46 3.95
N LYS A 53 11.99 21.15 5.09
CA LYS A 53 11.26 20.71 6.29
C LYS A 53 9.75 20.90 6.09
N LYS A 54 8.99 19.81 6.22
CA LYS A 54 7.52 19.75 6.31
C LYS A 54 6.81 20.81 5.48
N ASN A 55 6.63 20.54 4.19
CA ASN A 55 5.77 21.35 3.33
C ASN A 55 4.66 20.47 2.73
N LYS A 56 3.49 21.04 2.41
CA LYS A 56 2.40 20.35 1.70
C LYS A 56 2.29 20.79 0.24
N THR A 57 3.40 21.27 -0.33
CA THR A 57 3.37 21.97 -1.62
C THR A 57 3.05 21.03 -2.76
N ILE A 58 3.59 19.81 -2.73
CA ILE A 58 3.37 18.80 -3.77
C ILE A 58 1.90 18.38 -3.73
N GLU A 59 1.38 18.08 -2.54
CA GLU A 59 0.01 17.64 -2.29
C GLU A 59 -1.01 18.71 -2.72
N SER A 60 -0.76 19.99 -2.38
CA SER A 60 -1.62 21.10 -2.83
C SER A 60 -1.62 21.29 -4.36
N VAL A 61 -0.49 21.01 -5.03
CA VAL A 61 -0.42 21.07 -6.49
C VAL A 61 -1.17 19.88 -7.11
N LEU A 62 -1.03 18.68 -6.54
CA LEU A 62 -1.77 17.50 -6.97
C LEU A 62 -3.28 17.72 -6.83
N GLU A 63 -3.77 18.23 -5.69
CA GLU A 63 -5.19 18.55 -5.50
C GLU A 63 -5.69 19.57 -6.55
N HIS A 64 -4.89 20.60 -6.84
CA HIS A 64 -5.21 21.59 -7.87
C HIS A 64 -5.28 20.97 -9.28
N LEU A 65 -4.30 20.16 -9.65
CA LEU A 65 -4.24 19.51 -10.97
C LEU A 65 -5.34 18.47 -11.12
N LEU A 66 -5.69 17.72 -10.06
CA LEU A 66 -6.78 16.75 -10.08
C LEU A 66 -8.09 17.40 -10.54
N ALA A 67 -8.35 18.64 -10.12
CA ALA A 67 -9.55 19.38 -10.50
C ALA A 67 -9.47 20.10 -11.86
N SER A 68 -8.28 20.27 -12.45
CA SER A 68 -8.07 21.19 -13.58
C SER A 68 -7.40 20.59 -14.82
N ASP A 69 -6.50 19.62 -14.65
CA ASP A 69 -5.74 18.97 -15.72
C ASP A 69 -5.28 17.58 -15.26
N LEU A 70 -6.08 16.55 -15.62
CA LEU A 70 -5.88 15.16 -15.19
C LEU A 70 -4.57 14.56 -15.71
N ASN A 71 -4.18 14.90 -16.94
CA ASN A 71 -2.94 14.41 -17.54
C ASN A 71 -1.72 15.00 -16.81
N ALA A 72 -1.75 16.31 -16.52
CA ALA A 72 -0.72 16.93 -15.70
C ALA A 72 -0.68 16.34 -14.27
N TYR A 73 -1.83 16.01 -13.69
CA TYR A 73 -1.90 15.32 -12.39
C TYR A 73 -1.12 14.00 -12.41
N GLU A 74 -1.39 13.11 -13.37
CA GLU A 74 -0.74 11.81 -13.49
C GLU A 74 0.77 11.92 -13.66
N ILE A 75 1.20 12.84 -14.54
CA ILE A 75 2.62 13.15 -14.73
C ILE A 75 3.27 13.61 -13.43
N LEU A 76 2.61 14.49 -12.65
CA LEU A 76 3.19 14.96 -11.39
C LEU A 76 3.26 13.85 -10.34
N VAL A 77 2.26 12.97 -10.26
CA VAL A 77 2.29 11.81 -9.36
C VAL A 77 3.50 10.93 -9.70
N GLU A 78 3.66 10.54 -10.97
CA GLU A 78 4.78 9.70 -11.42
C GLU A 78 6.14 10.34 -11.09
N GLN A 79 6.30 11.64 -11.37
CA GLN A 79 7.54 12.37 -11.08
C GLN A 79 7.81 12.48 -9.57
N ALA A 80 6.77 12.72 -8.76
CA ALA A 80 6.90 12.79 -7.31
C ALA A 80 7.24 11.43 -6.68
N GLU A 81 6.62 10.35 -7.16
CA GLU A 81 6.97 8.97 -6.79
C GLU A 81 8.42 8.68 -7.13
N THR A 82 8.79 8.83 -8.41
CA THR A 82 10.13 8.55 -8.93
C THR A 82 11.22 9.26 -8.12
N LEU A 83 11.07 10.56 -7.87
CA LEU A 83 12.08 11.39 -7.20
C LEU A 83 12.05 11.28 -5.67
N SER A 84 11.08 10.58 -5.10
CA SER A 84 11.06 10.27 -3.68
C SER A 84 11.59 8.88 -3.37
N GLU A 85 11.31 7.88 -4.22
CA GLU A 85 11.86 6.53 -4.05
C GLU A 85 13.25 6.36 -4.68
N SER A 86 13.72 7.28 -5.51
CA SER A 86 15.06 7.22 -6.11
C SER A 86 15.84 8.53 -5.97
N ILE A 87 17.16 8.40 -5.77
CA ILE A 87 18.08 9.54 -5.68
C ILE A 87 19.41 9.23 -6.35
N THR A 88 20.15 10.29 -6.69
CA THR A 88 21.56 10.21 -7.03
C THR A 88 22.43 10.81 -5.92
N ILE A 89 23.45 10.09 -5.47
CA ILE A 89 24.35 10.50 -4.38
C ILE A 89 25.82 10.36 -4.80
N VAL A 90 26.64 11.35 -4.46
CA VAL A 90 28.09 11.32 -4.73
C VAL A 90 28.84 10.88 -3.48
N HIS A 91 29.66 9.84 -3.62
CA HIS A 91 30.54 9.36 -2.54
C HIS A 91 31.90 8.94 -3.11
N GLN A 92 32.98 9.44 -2.51
CA GLN A 92 34.36 9.13 -2.94
C GLN A 92 34.60 9.33 -4.45
N ALA A 93 34.11 10.46 -5.00
CA ALA A 93 34.19 10.81 -6.43
C ALA A 93 33.47 9.86 -7.39
N THR A 94 32.66 8.92 -6.90
CA THR A 94 31.73 8.12 -7.70
C THR A 94 30.31 8.61 -7.47
N GLU A 95 29.55 8.73 -8.56
CA GLU A 95 28.13 9.02 -8.54
C GLU A 95 27.35 7.69 -8.50
N TYR A 96 26.41 7.58 -7.57
CA TYR A 96 25.60 6.38 -7.35
C TYR A 96 24.12 6.71 -7.53
N ASP A 97 23.38 5.80 -8.15
CA ASP A 97 21.92 5.79 -8.11
C ASP A 97 21.47 4.88 -6.97
N ALA A 98 20.44 5.32 -6.24
CA ALA A 98 19.84 4.59 -5.14
C ALA A 98 18.33 4.47 -5.37
N LEU A 99 17.80 3.27 -5.19
CA LEU A 99 16.37 2.95 -5.31
C LEU A 99 15.86 2.34 -4.01
N LEU A 100 14.87 2.97 -3.40
CA LEU A 100 14.08 2.42 -2.31
C LEU A 100 13.19 1.30 -2.87
N PHE A 101 13.24 0.16 -2.22
CA PHE A 101 12.46 -1.01 -2.59
C PHE A 101 11.76 -1.56 -1.36
N SER A 102 10.70 -2.33 -1.59
CA SER A 102 10.05 -3.13 -0.56
C SER A 102 9.91 -4.57 -1.04
N ALA A 103 9.80 -5.50 -0.09
CA ALA A 103 9.50 -6.90 -0.31
C ALA A 103 8.29 -7.24 0.57
N PRO A 104 7.08 -7.13 0.02
CA PRO A 104 5.87 -7.38 0.80
C PRO A 104 5.70 -8.88 1.08
N ILE A 105 5.19 -9.17 2.27
CA ILE A 105 4.71 -10.47 2.69
C ILE A 105 3.27 -10.26 3.16
N VAL A 106 2.33 -10.91 2.48
CA VAL A 106 0.93 -10.84 2.84
C VAL A 106 0.58 -12.09 3.62
N ALA A 107 0.03 -11.91 4.82
CA ALA A 107 -0.31 -13.00 5.71
C ALA A 107 -1.79 -12.94 6.06
N TRP A 108 -2.40 -14.11 6.23
CA TRP A 108 -3.73 -14.23 6.82
C TRP A 108 -3.83 -15.49 7.67
N THR A 109 -4.74 -15.47 8.63
CA THR A 109 -4.95 -16.57 9.58
C THR A 109 -6.41 -16.61 10.03
N ARG A 110 -6.74 -17.67 10.75
CA ARG A 110 -8.06 -17.89 11.37
C ARG A 110 -8.15 -17.30 12.79
N TYR A 111 -7.04 -16.78 13.30
CA TYR A 111 -6.89 -16.18 14.63
C TYR A 111 -6.17 -14.84 14.50
N GLN A 112 -5.79 -14.21 15.61
CA GLN A 112 -4.94 -13.03 15.55
C GLN A 112 -3.57 -13.31 14.92
N LEU A 113 -3.14 -12.43 14.01
CA LEU A 113 -1.78 -12.45 13.46
C LEU A 113 -0.74 -12.18 14.55
N PRO A 114 0.37 -12.94 14.57
CA PRO A 114 1.54 -12.58 15.38
C PRO A 114 2.12 -11.24 14.93
N GLU A 115 2.67 -10.46 15.88
CA GLU A 115 3.36 -9.19 15.56
C GLU A 115 4.62 -9.42 14.70
N GLY A 116 5.34 -10.52 14.95
CA GLY A 116 6.40 -11.00 14.07
C GLY A 116 7.69 -10.17 14.08
N ASP A 117 8.25 -9.87 15.25
CA ASP A 117 9.52 -9.16 15.38
C ASP A 117 10.71 -9.93 14.79
N LEU A 118 11.51 -9.24 13.97
CA LEU A 118 12.73 -9.81 13.39
C LEU A 118 13.89 -9.80 14.39
N SER A 119 14.45 -10.98 14.67
CA SER A 119 15.75 -11.08 15.33
C SER A 119 16.88 -10.60 14.42
N ALA A 120 18.00 -10.18 15.01
CA ALA A 120 19.18 -9.76 14.24
C ALA A 120 19.72 -10.86 13.30
N ALA A 121 19.55 -12.13 13.67
CA ALA A 121 19.93 -13.27 12.83
C ALA A 121 19.02 -13.39 11.60
N GLN A 122 17.70 -13.22 11.78
CA GLN A 122 16.72 -13.24 10.70
C GLN A 122 16.90 -12.04 9.76
N SER A 123 17.09 -10.82 10.29
CA SER A 123 17.38 -9.64 9.47
C SER A 123 18.63 -9.82 8.61
N LYS A 124 19.68 -10.46 9.16
CA LYS A 124 20.89 -10.78 8.40
C LYS A 124 20.67 -11.86 7.34
N ALA A 125 19.86 -12.88 7.63
CA ALA A 125 19.49 -13.91 6.66
C ALA A 125 18.71 -13.30 5.49
N LEU A 126 17.71 -12.47 5.76
CA LEU A 126 16.93 -11.77 4.72
C LEU A 126 17.81 -10.88 3.85
N ALA A 127 18.72 -10.11 4.46
CA ALA A 127 19.68 -9.30 3.72
C ALA A 127 20.55 -10.15 2.78
N ARG A 128 20.97 -11.34 3.22
CA ARG A 128 21.72 -12.27 2.38
C ARG A 128 20.85 -12.82 1.23
N HIS A 129 19.63 -13.26 1.50
CA HIS A 129 18.74 -13.79 0.46
C HIS A 129 18.39 -12.76 -0.60
N LEU A 130 18.14 -11.50 -0.20
CA LEU A 130 17.97 -10.39 -1.14
C LEU A 130 19.23 -10.17 -1.99
N GLN A 131 20.41 -10.19 -1.37
CA GLN A 131 21.67 -10.04 -2.08
C GLN A 131 21.92 -11.19 -3.10
N ASP A 132 21.59 -12.42 -2.71
CA ASP A 132 21.83 -13.62 -3.50
C ASP A 132 20.82 -13.78 -4.65
N HIS A 133 19.58 -13.29 -4.50
CA HIS A 133 18.50 -13.59 -5.45
C HIS A 133 17.86 -12.39 -6.14
N ILE A 134 17.96 -11.17 -5.59
CA ILE A 134 17.21 -10.00 -6.09
C ILE A 134 18.14 -8.88 -6.54
N VAL A 135 19.06 -8.49 -5.66
CA VAL A 135 19.95 -7.35 -5.84
C VAL A 135 20.98 -7.68 -6.91
N ALA A 136 21.19 -6.75 -7.85
CA ALA A 136 22.17 -6.91 -8.91
C ALA A 136 23.60 -7.12 -8.35
N ASP A 137 24.41 -7.84 -9.13
CA ASP A 137 25.79 -8.14 -8.72
C ASP A 137 26.62 -6.85 -8.58
N GLY A 138 27.35 -6.72 -7.47
CA GLY A 138 28.16 -5.53 -7.16
C GLY A 138 27.36 -4.34 -6.61
N ALA A 139 26.03 -4.41 -6.58
CA ALA A 139 25.21 -3.41 -5.91
C ALA A 139 25.34 -3.52 -4.38
N LYS A 140 25.23 -2.39 -3.71
CA LYS A 140 25.21 -2.28 -2.24
C LYS A 140 23.77 -2.20 -1.78
N MET A 141 23.50 -2.66 -0.56
CA MET A 141 22.16 -2.62 0.01
C MET A 141 22.21 -2.24 1.49
N ALA A 142 21.18 -1.53 1.94
CA ALA A 142 20.85 -1.39 3.35
C ALA A 142 19.37 -1.69 3.57
N LEU A 143 19.06 -2.35 4.67
CA LEU A 143 17.69 -2.66 5.07
C LEU A 143 17.33 -1.92 6.35
N ILE A 144 16.04 -1.64 6.51
CA ILE A 144 15.47 -1.40 7.82
C ILE A 144 15.49 -2.74 8.58
N PRO A 145 16.09 -2.81 9.77
CA PRO A 145 16.23 -4.06 10.52
C PRO A 145 14.94 -4.43 11.27
N ALA A 146 13.78 -4.20 10.65
CA ALA A 146 12.46 -4.41 11.23
C ALA A 146 11.47 -4.78 10.13
N PHE A 147 10.37 -5.39 10.56
CA PHE A 147 9.23 -5.68 9.72
C PHE A 147 8.18 -4.58 9.92
N VAL A 148 7.85 -3.87 8.85
CA VAL A 148 6.96 -2.70 8.95
C VAL A 148 5.62 -3.01 8.29
N ASN A 149 4.52 -2.50 8.84
CA ASN A 149 3.21 -2.51 8.16
C ASN A 149 2.96 -1.16 7.45
N PHE A 150 1.80 -1.01 6.82
CA PHE A 150 1.43 0.23 6.15
C PHE A 150 1.47 1.47 7.05
N ASP A 151 1.05 1.40 8.32
CA ASP A 151 1.08 2.54 9.25
C ASP A 151 2.51 3.00 9.56
N GLN A 152 3.45 2.06 9.55
CA GLN A 152 4.86 2.29 9.83
C GLN A 152 5.64 2.79 8.61
N MET A 153 5.08 2.65 7.41
CA MET A 153 5.65 3.10 6.14
C MET A 153 5.55 4.63 5.98
N PRO A 154 6.37 5.25 5.10
CA PRO A 154 6.26 6.66 4.74
C PRO A 154 4.85 7.04 4.27
N GLN A 155 4.31 8.12 4.86
CA GLN A 155 2.96 8.62 4.56
C GLN A 155 2.97 9.84 3.61
N SER A 156 4.13 10.20 3.08
CA SER A 156 4.28 11.31 2.12
C SER A 156 5.54 11.14 1.27
N PHE A 157 5.57 11.80 0.10
CA PHE A 157 6.77 11.84 -0.76
C PHE A 157 8.02 12.33 -0.02
N GLN A 158 7.86 13.25 0.94
CA GLN A 158 8.97 13.75 1.75
C GLN A 158 9.52 12.68 2.69
N GLU A 159 8.65 11.92 3.35
CA GLU A 159 9.06 10.80 4.20
C GLU A 159 9.74 9.71 3.39
N THR A 160 9.20 9.38 2.21
CA THR A 160 9.79 8.41 1.28
C THR A 160 11.18 8.86 0.86
N HIS A 161 11.34 10.11 0.43
CA HIS A 161 12.67 10.66 0.10
C HIS A 161 13.62 10.62 1.30
N ALA A 162 13.15 10.97 2.50
CA ALA A 162 13.98 10.92 3.71
C ALA A 162 14.47 9.50 4.01
N TRP A 163 13.61 8.49 3.85
CA TRP A 163 13.98 7.08 3.96
C TRP A 163 15.00 6.67 2.90
N THR A 164 14.75 6.99 1.62
CA THR A 164 15.65 6.70 0.50
C THR A 164 17.04 7.28 0.76
N GLN A 165 17.13 8.56 1.15
CA GLN A 165 18.40 9.24 1.42
C GLN A 165 19.13 8.63 2.61
N ARG A 166 18.41 8.35 3.69
CA ARG A 166 18.96 7.77 4.92
C ARG A 166 19.53 6.38 4.67
N LEU A 167 18.77 5.52 4.01
CA LEU A 167 19.20 4.17 3.69
C LEU A 167 20.35 4.17 2.68
N ALA A 168 20.35 5.08 1.69
CA ALA A 168 21.45 5.19 0.73
C ALA A 168 22.77 5.55 1.42
N GLN A 169 22.73 6.47 2.40
CA GLN A 169 23.89 6.80 3.22
C GLN A 169 24.38 5.62 4.06
N LEU A 170 23.46 4.80 4.60
CA LEU A 170 23.79 3.58 5.34
C LEU A 170 24.46 2.54 4.41
N ALA A 171 23.89 2.29 3.23
CA ALA A 171 24.42 1.34 2.25
C ALA A 171 25.83 1.72 1.75
N LEU A 172 26.12 3.02 1.68
CA LEU A 172 27.44 3.54 1.30
C LEU A 172 28.42 3.70 2.47
N GLY A 173 27.99 3.46 3.72
CA GLY A 173 28.82 3.67 4.91
C GLY A 173 29.13 5.14 5.21
N ILE A 174 28.33 6.08 4.68
CA ILE A 174 28.44 7.52 4.94
C ILE A 174 27.92 7.86 6.33
N SER A 175 26.87 7.15 6.76
CA SER A 175 26.22 7.31 8.06
C SER A 175 26.03 5.95 8.73
N THR A 176 25.84 5.96 10.05
CA THR A 176 25.45 4.80 10.86
C THR A 176 24.15 5.04 11.63
N GLU A 177 23.57 6.24 11.51
CA GLU A 177 22.33 6.57 12.20
C GLU A 177 21.16 5.86 11.49
N PRO A 178 20.32 5.12 12.23
CA PRO A 178 19.28 4.27 11.67
C PRO A 178 18.14 5.07 11.03
N CYS A 179 17.36 4.40 10.17
CA CYS A 179 16.12 4.97 9.66
C CYS A 179 15.06 4.99 10.78
N ILE A 180 14.35 6.12 10.88
CA ILE A 180 13.28 6.29 11.87
C ILE A 180 12.00 5.74 11.24
N ILE A 181 11.42 4.74 11.88
CA ILE A 181 10.16 4.10 11.49
C ILE A 181 9.00 4.84 12.16
N ASN A 182 7.88 5.00 11.45
CA ASN A 182 6.67 5.56 12.05
C ASN A 182 6.14 4.64 13.16
N LYS A 183 5.35 5.18 14.08
CA LYS A 183 4.75 4.35 15.13
C LYS A 183 3.59 3.56 14.51
N PRO A 184 3.48 2.26 14.80
CA PRO A 184 2.30 1.50 14.37
C PRO A 184 1.05 2.07 15.05
N ALA A 185 -0.10 1.97 14.38
CA ALA A 185 -1.38 2.04 15.08
C ALA A 185 -1.50 0.86 16.06
N GLU A 186 -2.33 0.96 17.09
CA GLU A 186 -2.53 -0.16 18.02
C GLU A 186 -3.15 -1.34 17.26
N PRO A 187 -2.46 -2.50 17.16
CA PRO A 187 -2.93 -3.62 16.36
C PRO A 187 -3.98 -4.41 17.14
N GLU A 188 -5.26 -4.08 16.98
CA GLU A 188 -6.33 -4.91 17.54
C GLU A 188 -6.67 -6.07 16.58
N GLY A 189 -6.28 -7.30 16.96
CA GLY A 189 -6.90 -8.52 16.46
C GLY A 189 -6.85 -8.78 14.95
N MET A 190 -5.91 -8.20 14.20
CA MET A 190 -5.88 -8.32 12.74
C MET A 190 -5.81 -9.78 12.27
N LEU A 191 -6.71 -10.15 11.35
CA LEU A 191 -6.79 -11.50 10.76
C LEU A 191 -5.98 -11.65 9.48
N ALA A 192 -5.73 -10.53 8.80
CA ALA A 192 -4.91 -10.45 7.60
C ALA A 192 -4.14 -9.12 7.61
N ASP A 193 -2.91 -9.13 7.13
CA ASP A 193 -2.05 -7.94 7.11
C ASP A 193 -0.96 -8.08 6.03
N ALA A 194 -0.48 -6.94 5.54
CA ALA A 194 0.67 -6.85 4.67
C ALA A 194 1.83 -6.23 5.43
N ARG A 195 2.95 -6.93 5.42
CA ARG A 195 4.16 -6.53 6.12
C ARG A 195 5.32 -6.48 5.15
N PHE A 196 6.25 -5.58 5.38
CA PHE A 196 7.27 -5.22 4.40
C PHE A 196 8.66 -5.36 5.00
N VAL A 197 9.54 -6.03 4.25
CA VAL A 197 10.98 -5.77 4.36
C VAL A 197 11.29 -4.60 3.45
N VAL A 198 11.89 -3.53 3.99
CA VAL A 198 12.16 -2.29 3.25
C VAL A 198 13.65 -2.01 3.25
N GLY A 199 14.16 -1.56 2.11
CA GLY A 199 15.56 -1.24 1.97
C GLY A 199 15.84 -0.33 0.79
N VAL A 200 17.12 -0.09 0.56
CA VAL A 200 17.60 0.60 -0.63
C VAL A 200 18.63 -0.27 -1.34
N ILE A 201 18.62 -0.24 -2.66
CA ILE A 201 19.71 -0.77 -3.50
C ILE A 201 20.48 0.42 -4.05
N VAL A 202 21.82 0.39 -3.96
CA VAL A 202 22.71 1.45 -4.42
C VAL A 202 23.71 0.89 -5.42
N VAL A 203 23.80 1.54 -6.57
CA VAL A 203 24.63 1.12 -7.70
C VAL A 203 25.42 2.30 -8.25
N PRO A 204 26.60 2.10 -8.88
CA PRO A 204 27.19 3.17 -9.67
C PRO A 204 26.17 3.66 -10.70
N LYS A 205 26.15 4.97 -10.96
CA LYS A 205 25.13 5.58 -11.81
C LYS A 205 24.96 4.87 -13.15
N GLY A 206 23.70 4.59 -13.51
CA GLY A 206 23.32 3.91 -14.74
C GLY A 206 23.59 2.40 -14.78
N GLN A 207 23.90 1.76 -13.66
CA GLN A 207 24.03 0.30 -13.57
C GLN A 207 22.69 -0.36 -13.15
N ALA A 208 22.57 -1.67 -13.37
CA ALA A 208 21.41 -2.46 -12.98
C ALA A 208 21.24 -2.49 -11.45
N VAL A 209 20.03 -2.24 -10.95
CA VAL A 209 19.65 -2.37 -9.53
C VAL A 209 19.17 -3.78 -9.19
N PHE A 210 18.48 -4.44 -10.13
CA PHE A 210 17.98 -5.80 -9.97
C PHE A 210 18.68 -6.79 -10.90
N ARG A 211 18.76 -8.07 -10.49
CA ARG A 211 19.44 -9.13 -11.27
C ARG A 211 18.90 -9.27 -12.70
N TRP A 212 17.59 -9.15 -12.87
CA TRP A 212 16.91 -9.28 -14.17
C TRP A 212 17.10 -8.09 -15.12
N GLN A 213 17.73 -7.00 -14.67
CA GLN A 213 18.07 -5.85 -15.53
C GLN A 213 19.41 -6.03 -16.25
N THR A 214 20.09 -7.17 -16.08
CA THR A 214 21.26 -7.50 -16.87
C THR A 214 20.85 -7.92 -18.29
N PRO A 215 21.55 -7.48 -19.36
CA PRO A 215 21.22 -7.89 -20.72
C PRO A 215 21.48 -9.40 -20.91
N GLN A 216 20.47 -10.22 -20.64
CA GLN A 216 20.44 -11.65 -20.91
C GLN A 216 19.31 -11.96 -21.90
N ASP A 217 19.43 -13.09 -22.60
CA ASP A 217 18.51 -13.46 -23.68
C ASP A 217 17.04 -13.70 -23.21
N ASP A 218 16.80 -13.85 -21.90
CA ASP A 218 15.45 -13.95 -21.33
C ASP A 218 15.33 -13.32 -19.92
N ALA A 219 15.13 -12.00 -19.88
CA ALA A 219 14.94 -11.26 -18.63
C ALA A 219 13.65 -11.63 -17.88
N ILE A 220 12.62 -12.13 -18.58
CA ILE A 220 11.34 -12.53 -17.97
C ILE A 220 11.54 -13.81 -17.17
N ALA A 221 12.14 -14.84 -17.78
CA ALA A 221 12.44 -16.09 -17.10
C ALA A 221 13.40 -15.87 -15.92
N LEU A 222 14.40 -15.00 -16.06
CA LEU A 222 15.30 -14.65 -14.97
C LEU A 222 14.55 -13.97 -13.81
N ARG A 223 13.65 -13.03 -14.10
CA ARG A 223 12.85 -12.36 -13.07
C ARG A 223 11.96 -13.36 -12.31
N GLN A 224 11.34 -14.31 -13.02
CA GLN A 224 10.54 -15.37 -12.39
C GLN A 224 11.41 -16.28 -11.50
N ALA A 225 12.59 -16.70 -11.97
CA ALA A 225 13.50 -17.52 -11.17
C ALA A 225 13.99 -16.78 -9.91
N CYS A 226 14.22 -15.46 -10.01
CA CYS A 226 14.52 -14.62 -8.85
C CYS A 226 13.38 -14.61 -7.83
N GLN A 227 12.12 -14.54 -8.30
CA GLN A 227 10.93 -14.59 -7.45
C GLN A 227 10.85 -15.92 -6.72
N GLU A 228 10.90 -17.04 -7.44
CA GLU A 228 10.80 -18.40 -6.87
C GLU A 228 11.90 -18.63 -5.82
N ALA A 229 13.14 -18.19 -6.10
CA ALA A 229 14.24 -18.29 -5.15
C ALA A 229 14.03 -17.42 -3.90
N TRP A 230 13.48 -16.21 -4.07
CA TRP A 230 13.13 -15.33 -2.95
C TRP A 230 12.02 -15.93 -2.08
N GLU A 231 10.94 -16.45 -2.68
CA GLU A 231 9.83 -17.09 -1.97
C GLU A 231 10.32 -18.27 -1.12
N GLN A 232 11.15 -19.15 -1.71
CA GLN A 232 11.71 -20.29 -0.98
C GLN A 232 12.59 -19.84 0.18
N ALA A 233 13.52 -18.92 -0.07
CA ALA A 233 14.49 -18.50 0.93
C ALA A 233 13.89 -17.67 2.07
N SER A 234 12.95 -16.78 1.75
CA SER A 234 12.20 -16.01 2.75
C SER A 234 11.27 -16.89 3.58
N GLY A 235 10.66 -17.92 2.96
CA GLY A 235 9.85 -18.92 3.66
C GLY A 235 10.58 -19.60 4.82
N GLU A 236 11.87 -19.92 4.67
CA GLU A 236 12.70 -20.51 5.74
C GLU A 236 12.86 -19.58 6.95
N VAL A 237 12.83 -18.26 6.73
CA VAL A 237 12.96 -17.25 7.79
C VAL A 237 11.62 -16.98 8.49
N PHE A 238 10.55 -16.84 7.71
CA PHE A 238 9.26 -16.35 8.20
C PHE A 238 8.33 -17.44 8.73
N THR A 239 8.33 -18.64 8.14
CA THR A 239 7.39 -19.72 8.51
C THR A 239 7.39 -20.05 10.01
N PRO A 240 8.54 -20.09 10.71
CA PRO A 240 8.55 -20.33 12.16
C PRO A 240 7.85 -19.24 12.98
N MET A 241 7.90 -17.97 12.54
CA MET A 241 7.31 -16.83 13.26
C MET A 241 5.79 -16.73 13.08
N PHE A 242 5.30 -17.17 11.92
CA PHE A 242 3.89 -17.09 11.53
C PHE A 242 3.24 -18.47 11.49
N THR A 243 3.52 -19.30 12.50
CA THR A 243 2.98 -20.66 12.59
C THR A 243 1.45 -20.63 12.56
N GLY A 244 0.84 -21.42 11.66
CA GLY A 244 -0.62 -21.46 11.49
C GLY A 244 -1.19 -20.33 10.64
N CYS A 245 -0.36 -19.40 10.16
CA CYS A 245 -0.73 -18.42 9.17
C CYS A 245 -0.44 -18.95 7.76
N HIS A 246 -1.24 -18.50 6.81
CA HIS A 246 -0.93 -18.61 5.40
C HIS A 246 -0.18 -17.35 4.98
N MET A 247 0.94 -17.50 4.27
CA MET A 247 1.76 -16.38 3.80
C MET A 247 1.96 -16.48 2.29
N GLU A 248 1.97 -15.32 1.66
CA GLU A 248 2.38 -15.11 0.27
C GLU A 248 3.54 -14.11 0.27
N PHE A 249 4.64 -14.46 -0.39
CA PHE A 249 5.82 -13.62 -0.49
C PHE A 249 5.84 -12.96 -1.87
N LEU A 250 5.73 -11.64 -1.91
CA LEU A 250 5.71 -10.89 -3.16
C LEU A 250 7.14 -10.60 -3.63
N GLN A 251 7.29 -10.50 -4.95
CA GLN A 251 8.55 -10.14 -5.61
C GLN A 251 9.05 -8.80 -5.07
N PRO A 252 10.30 -8.70 -4.59
CA PRO A 252 10.87 -7.41 -4.22
C PRO A 252 11.05 -6.51 -5.45
N ASP A 253 10.60 -5.26 -5.34
CA ASP A 253 10.54 -4.26 -6.41
C ASP A 253 10.49 -2.84 -5.83
N ALA A 254 10.47 -1.81 -6.69
CA ALA A 254 10.35 -0.41 -6.34
C ALA A 254 9.19 -0.14 -5.35
N TYR A 255 9.44 0.76 -4.40
CA TYR A 255 8.61 0.98 -3.23
C TYR A 255 7.13 1.25 -3.56
N TYR A 256 6.83 2.18 -4.46
CA TYR A 256 5.42 2.54 -4.76
C TYR A 256 4.71 1.43 -5.53
N MET A 257 5.40 0.78 -6.47
CA MET A 257 4.85 -0.36 -7.21
C MET A 257 4.47 -1.51 -6.29
N ASN A 258 5.36 -1.86 -5.34
CA ASN A 258 5.10 -2.94 -4.41
C ASN A 258 4.11 -2.60 -3.31
N SER A 259 4.05 -1.33 -2.88
CA SER A 259 2.98 -0.87 -1.99
C SER A 259 1.61 -1.10 -2.63
N ARG A 260 1.45 -0.69 -3.91
CA ARG A 260 0.22 -0.93 -4.68
C ARG A 260 -0.11 -2.41 -4.86
N GLU A 261 0.88 -3.25 -5.19
CA GLU A 261 0.63 -4.70 -5.36
C GLU A 261 0.29 -5.37 -4.02
N ALA A 262 0.91 -4.96 -2.92
CA ALA A 262 0.57 -5.46 -1.59
C ALA A 262 -0.87 -5.12 -1.19
N ASP A 263 -1.29 -3.86 -1.42
CA ASP A 263 -2.69 -3.43 -1.24
C ASP A 263 -3.63 -4.28 -2.10
N ARG A 264 -3.30 -4.49 -3.38
CA ARG A 264 -4.12 -5.31 -4.28
C ARG A 264 -4.30 -6.74 -3.76
N ARG A 265 -3.24 -7.32 -3.19
CA ARG A 265 -3.19 -8.71 -2.70
C ARG A 265 -3.89 -8.90 -1.36
N ILE A 266 -3.82 -7.93 -0.45
CA ILE A 266 -4.42 -8.07 0.88
C ILE A 266 -5.95 -7.99 0.84
N ARG A 267 -6.55 -7.22 -0.08
CA ARG A 267 -8.02 -7.04 -0.21
C ARG A 267 -8.82 -8.36 -0.18
N PRO A 268 -8.58 -9.33 -1.08
CA PRO A 268 -9.31 -10.60 -1.07
C PRO A 268 -8.96 -11.47 0.15
N LEU A 269 -7.74 -11.37 0.66
CA LEU A 269 -7.29 -12.16 1.82
C LEU A 269 -7.92 -11.69 3.12
N ALA A 270 -8.10 -10.38 3.31
CA ALA A 270 -8.80 -9.82 4.45
C ALA A 270 -10.26 -10.29 4.51
N LEU A 271 -10.95 -10.27 3.36
CA LEU A 271 -12.32 -10.77 3.26
C LEU A 271 -12.42 -12.27 3.55
N LYS A 272 -11.49 -13.06 3.00
CA LYS A 272 -11.39 -14.50 3.25
C LYS A 272 -11.14 -14.80 4.73
N ALA A 273 -10.20 -14.08 5.35
CA ALA A 273 -9.85 -14.26 6.75
C ALA A 273 -11.05 -13.95 7.66
N ALA A 274 -11.75 -12.85 7.41
CA ALA A 274 -12.95 -12.46 8.13
C ALA A 274 -14.06 -13.52 8.06
N VAL A 275 -14.40 -13.99 6.86
CA VAL A 275 -15.43 -15.03 6.67
C VAL A 275 -15.01 -16.34 7.35
N THR A 276 -13.75 -16.74 7.20
CA THR A 276 -13.24 -17.96 7.83
C THR A 276 -13.32 -17.87 9.34
N TRP A 277 -12.89 -16.74 9.92
CA TRP A 277 -12.94 -16.49 11.35
C TRP A 277 -14.39 -16.49 11.88
N LEU A 278 -15.33 -15.83 11.19
CA LEU A 278 -16.76 -15.88 11.53
C LEU A 278 -17.30 -17.32 11.56
N GLN A 279 -16.91 -18.15 10.59
CA GLN A 279 -17.34 -19.54 10.53
C GLN A 279 -16.71 -20.42 11.61
N THR A 280 -15.42 -20.20 11.92
CA THR A 280 -14.68 -21.09 12.81
C THR A 280 -14.70 -20.65 14.26
N ALA A 281 -14.38 -19.38 14.53
CA ALA A 281 -14.21 -18.85 15.88
C ALA A 281 -15.54 -18.33 16.46
N ALA A 282 -16.33 -17.62 15.64
CA ALA A 282 -17.66 -17.14 16.07
C ALA A 282 -18.75 -18.22 15.90
N HIS A 283 -18.42 -19.39 15.37
CA HIS A 283 -19.35 -20.51 15.15
C HIS A 283 -20.59 -20.14 14.34
N LEU A 284 -20.43 -19.29 13.31
CA LEU A 284 -21.50 -18.86 12.42
C LEU A 284 -21.36 -19.51 11.04
N PRO A 285 -22.10 -20.60 10.74
CA PRO A 285 -22.02 -21.27 9.45
C PRO A 285 -22.25 -20.30 8.30
N GLY A 286 -21.53 -20.48 7.19
CA GLY A 286 -21.62 -19.58 6.03
C GLY A 286 -23.05 -19.38 5.52
N GLU A 287 -23.89 -20.42 5.55
CA GLU A 287 -25.31 -20.38 5.14
C GLU A 287 -26.20 -19.47 6.00
N ASP A 288 -25.77 -19.21 7.24
CA ASP A 288 -26.43 -18.34 8.21
C ASP A 288 -25.87 -16.91 8.20
N LEU A 289 -24.74 -16.69 7.53
CA LEU A 289 -24.13 -15.38 7.35
C LEU A 289 -24.83 -14.58 6.24
N ARG A 290 -25.01 -13.30 6.51
CA ARG A 290 -25.34 -12.27 5.54
C ARG A 290 -24.16 -11.30 5.43
N ALA A 291 -23.78 -10.96 4.21
CA ALA A 291 -22.84 -9.88 3.92
C ALA A 291 -23.55 -8.79 3.11
N VAL A 292 -23.32 -7.52 3.48
CA VAL A 292 -23.87 -6.35 2.79
C VAL A 292 -22.72 -5.48 2.32
N ILE A 293 -22.69 -5.17 1.02
CA ILE A 293 -21.65 -4.38 0.37
C ILE A 293 -22.21 -3.00 0.06
N THR A 294 -21.46 -1.94 0.40
CA THR A 294 -21.78 -0.56 0.01
C THR A 294 -20.54 0.18 -0.43
N GLY A 295 -20.68 1.09 -1.41
CA GLY A 295 -19.65 2.08 -1.70
C GLY A 295 -19.69 3.22 -0.68
N CYS A 296 -18.51 3.66 -0.25
CA CYS A 296 -18.33 4.74 0.71
C CYS A 296 -17.40 5.82 0.16
N GLY A 297 -17.69 7.09 0.45
CA GLY A 297 -16.86 8.23 0.06
C GLY A 297 -17.62 9.55 0.10
N THR A 298 -16.96 10.62 -0.37
CA THR A 298 -17.53 11.98 -0.34
C THR A 298 -18.17 12.40 -1.66
N THR A 299 -17.42 12.28 -2.75
CA THR A 299 -17.83 12.68 -4.11
C THR A 299 -17.72 11.56 -5.13
N SER A 300 -16.81 10.62 -4.87
CA SER A 300 -16.62 9.35 -5.57
C SER A 300 -16.57 8.23 -4.53
N ILE A 301 -16.55 6.98 -4.98
CA ILE A 301 -16.28 5.86 -4.09
C ILE A 301 -14.77 5.88 -3.78
N GLU A 302 -14.45 5.94 -2.48
CA GLU A 302 -13.09 5.93 -1.94
C GLU A 302 -12.76 4.55 -1.35
N GLU A 303 -13.78 3.83 -0.89
CA GLU A 303 -13.68 2.46 -0.38
C GLU A 303 -15.02 1.75 -0.48
N TYR A 304 -15.02 0.41 -0.52
CA TYR A 304 -16.21 -0.39 -0.31
C TYR A 304 -16.20 -0.96 1.11
N ARG A 305 -17.34 -0.94 1.78
CA ARG A 305 -17.50 -1.52 3.12
C ARG A 305 -18.40 -2.74 3.05
N VAL A 306 -17.95 -3.82 3.69
CA VAL A 306 -18.69 -5.08 3.81
C VAL A 306 -19.07 -5.28 5.26
N GLY A 307 -20.36 -5.22 5.58
CA GLY A 307 -20.88 -5.55 6.90
C GLY A 307 -21.36 -6.99 6.96
N PHE A 308 -20.99 -7.72 8.01
CA PHE A 308 -21.43 -9.09 8.27
C PHE A 308 -22.47 -9.11 9.38
N SER A 309 -23.53 -9.89 9.20
CA SER A 309 -24.56 -10.17 10.23
C SER A 309 -25.07 -11.60 10.10
N THR A 310 -25.83 -12.09 11.09
CA THR A 310 -26.63 -13.30 10.90
C THR A 310 -27.87 -12.97 10.07
N ARG A 311 -28.43 -13.94 9.35
CA ARG A 311 -29.64 -13.71 8.53
C ARG A 311 -30.86 -13.25 9.32
N GLN A 312 -30.88 -13.52 10.63
CA GLN A 312 -31.97 -13.20 11.54
C GLN A 312 -31.78 -11.86 12.26
N SER A 313 -30.59 -11.27 12.20
CA SER A 313 -30.26 -10.00 12.84
C SER A 313 -29.91 -8.93 11.82
N ASN A 314 -30.12 -7.67 12.23
CA ASN A 314 -29.61 -6.51 11.51
C ASN A 314 -28.33 -5.97 12.15
N GLU A 315 -27.94 -6.47 13.31
CA GLU A 315 -26.70 -6.06 13.98
C GLU A 315 -25.48 -6.54 13.20
N VAL A 316 -24.55 -5.60 12.97
CA VAL A 316 -23.28 -5.89 12.34
C VAL A 316 -22.39 -6.51 13.41
N ILE A 317 -21.92 -7.72 13.15
CA ILE A 317 -21.02 -8.46 14.06
C ILE A 317 -19.55 -8.30 13.70
N TYR A 318 -19.26 -8.00 12.43
CA TYR A 318 -17.92 -7.78 11.91
C TYR A 318 -17.99 -6.99 10.61
N GLY A 319 -16.88 -6.39 10.18
CA GLY A 319 -16.82 -5.70 8.91
C GLY A 319 -15.43 -5.69 8.26
N CYS A 320 -15.41 -5.54 6.95
CA CYS A 320 -14.18 -5.39 6.17
C CYS A 320 -14.25 -4.13 5.30
N ILE A 321 -13.13 -3.41 5.23
CA ILE A 321 -12.93 -2.33 4.28
C ILE A 321 -12.18 -2.90 3.07
N TRP A 322 -12.66 -2.56 1.89
CA TRP A 322 -12.00 -2.83 0.62
C TRP A 322 -11.63 -1.48 -0.01
N PRO A 323 -10.37 -1.03 0.14
CA PRO A 323 -9.94 0.25 -0.42
C PRO A 323 -9.98 0.24 -1.95
N VAL A 324 -10.35 1.39 -2.52
CA VAL A 324 -10.24 1.66 -3.95
C VAL A 324 -8.81 2.11 -4.23
N LEU A 325 -8.13 1.41 -5.15
CA LEU A 325 -6.70 1.63 -5.43
C LEU A 325 -6.46 2.45 -6.70
N SER A 326 -7.48 2.63 -7.53
CA SER A 326 -7.37 3.40 -8.77
C SER A 326 -8.65 4.18 -9.06
N LYS A 327 -8.55 5.14 -9.99
CA LYS A 327 -9.72 5.95 -10.39
C LYS A 327 -10.74 5.12 -11.15
N GLU A 328 -10.29 4.13 -11.91
CA GLU A 328 -11.14 3.20 -12.63
C GLU A 328 -12.00 2.38 -11.64
N GLU A 329 -11.42 1.99 -10.51
CA GLU A 329 -12.14 1.30 -9.42
C GLU A 329 -13.10 2.24 -8.64
N ALA A 330 -12.84 3.56 -8.65
CA ALA A 330 -13.63 4.58 -7.93
C ALA A 330 -14.97 4.93 -8.61
N VAL A 331 -15.16 4.49 -9.86
CA VAL A 331 -16.36 4.75 -10.65
C VAL A 331 -17.43 3.71 -10.29
N ALA A 332 -18.59 4.17 -9.81
CA ALA A 332 -19.76 3.32 -9.65
C ALA A 332 -20.19 2.78 -11.03
N SER A 333 -20.36 1.46 -11.16
CA SER A 333 -20.62 0.76 -12.43
C SER A 333 -22.01 1.08 -13.04
N ASP A 334 -22.13 2.26 -13.65
CA ASP A 334 -23.24 2.64 -14.54
C ASP A 334 -22.79 2.76 -16.02
N ALA A 335 -21.53 2.43 -16.34
CA ALA A 335 -20.94 2.59 -17.67
C ALA A 335 -20.76 1.25 -18.43
N GLU A 336 -21.09 1.25 -19.72
CA GLU A 336 -21.11 0.08 -20.64
C GLU A 336 -19.73 -0.43 -21.10
N GLU A 337 -18.62 -0.03 -20.46
CA GLU A 337 -17.26 -0.50 -20.82
C GLU A 337 -16.74 -1.54 -19.81
N GLU A 338 -15.66 -2.25 -20.17
CA GLU A 338 -14.97 -3.33 -19.42
C GLU A 338 -14.37 -2.87 -18.07
N VAL A 339 -15.14 -2.16 -17.25
CA VAL A 339 -14.78 -1.79 -15.88
C VAL A 339 -15.07 -2.98 -14.98
N ILE A 340 -14.08 -3.37 -14.18
CA ILE A 340 -14.24 -4.40 -13.14
C ILE A 340 -15.28 -3.88 -12.14
N ASP A 341 -16.45 -4.51 -12.08
CA ASP A 341 -17.43 -4.20 -11.03
C ASP A 341 -16.91 -4.76 -9.70
N ILE A 342 -16.23 -3.92 -8.92
CA ILE A 342 -15.63 -4.29 -7.63
C ILE A 342 -16.68 -4.94 -6.69
N PRO A 343 -17.94 -4.45 -6.58
CA PRO A 343 -19.00 -5.16 -5.89
C PRO A 343 -19.31 -6.58 -6.40
N ASP A 344 -19.19 -6.85 -7.71
CA ASP A 344 -19.25 -8.20 -8.29
C ASP A 344 -18.09 -9.06 -7.83
N GLU A 345 -16.86 -8.54 -7.86
CA GLU A 345 -15.67 -9.25 -7.37
C GLU A 345 -15.82 -9.63 -5.89
N ILE A 346 -16.15 -8.66 -5.03
CA ILE A 346 -16.37 -8.89 -3.59
C ILE A 346 -17.48 -9.93 -3.39
N ALA A 347 -18.61 -9.82 -4.11
CA ALA A 347 -19.72 -10.75 -3.97
C ALA A 347 -19.36 -12.17 -4.45
N ALA A 348 -18.57 -12.29 -5.51
CA ALA A 348 -18.09 -13.58 -6.00
C ALA A 348 -17.19 -14.26 -4.95
N LEU A 349 -16.25 -13.50 -4.37
CA LEU A 349 -15.38 -13.99 -3.29
C LEU A 349 -16.19 -14.45 -2.07
N LEU A 350 -17.17 -13.66 -1.62
CA LEU A 350 -18.04 -14.02 -0.50
C LEU A 350 -18.82 -15.32 -0.74
N LYS A 351 -19.36 -15.49 -1.95
CA LYS A 351 -20.06 -16.72 -2.34
C LYS A 351 -19.12 -17.92 -2.40
N GLU A 352 -17.90 -17.75 -2.91
CA GLU A 352 -16.87 -18.79 -2.91
C GLU A 352 -16.51 -19.24 -1.48
N GLN A 353 -16.49 -18.31 -0.52
CA GLN A 353 -16.30 -18.61 0.91
C GLN A 353 -17.57 -19.18 1.60
N GLY A 354 -18.66 -19.39 0.87
CA GLY A 354 -19.87 -20.05 1.37
C GLY A 354 -20.87 -19.13 2.09
N VAL A 355 -20.77 -17.81 1.95
CA VAL A 355 -21.75 -16.87 2.53
C VAL A 355 -23.13 -17.03 1.87
N GLY A 356 -24.16 -17.26 2.68
CA GLY A 356 -25.49 -17.65 2.23
C GLY A 356 -26.37 -16.52 1.67
N ASP A 357 -26.15 -15.28 2.11
CA ASP A 357 -26.89 -14.09 1.63
C ASP A 357 -25.91 -12.95 1.38
N VAL A 358 -25.74 -12.53 0.12
CA VAL A 358 -24.87 -11.40 -0.25
C VAL A 358 -25.72 -10.31 -0.90
N ARG A 359 -25.70 -9.11 -0.33
CA ARG A 359 -26.49 -7.96 -0.78
C ARG A 359 -25.61 -6.79 -1.16
N ARG A 360 -26.09 -5.98 -2.09
CA ARG A 360 -25.47 -4.70 -2.47
C ARG A 360 -26.44 -3.57 -2.21
N LEU A 361 -25.92 -2.49 -1.66
CA LEU A 361 -26.67 -1.25 -1.50
C LEU A 361 -26.29 -0.29 -2.62
N PRO A 362 -27.27 0.37 -3.25
CA PRO A 362 -27.00 1.35 -4.28
C PRO A 362 -26.53 2.68 -3.65
N GLY A 363 -25.73 3.44 -4.40
CA GLY A 363 -25.29 4.78 -4.03
C GLY A 363 -23.97 4.81 -3.24
N VAL A 364 -23.57 6.03 -2.87
CA VAL A 364 -22.35 6.30 -2.10
C VAL A 364 -22.73 6.77 -0.71
N HIS A 365 -22.29 6.04 0.30
CA HIS A 365 -22.54 6.33 1.71
C HIS A 365 -21.35 7.08 2.34
N PRO A 366 -21.56 7.86 3.42
CA PRO A 366 -20.46 8.43 4.17
C PRO A 366 -19.55 7.36 4.81
N ALA A 367 -18.24 7.58 4.77
CA ALA A 367 -17.23 6.74 5.43
C ALA A 367 -17.10 7.10 6.93
N GLU A 368 -18.12 6.81 7.73
CA GLU A 368 -18.18 7.21 9.14
C GLU A 368 -17.35 6.31 10.07
N PHE A 369 -16.82 6.89 11.14
CA PHE A 369 -16.08 6.20 12.18
C PHE A 369 -16.70 6.52 13.54
N CYS A 370 -16.56 5.60 14.48
CA CYS A 370 -16.98 5.81 15.85
C CYS A 370 -16.15 6.91 16.52
N ASP A 371 -16.81 7.89 17.13
CA ASP A 371 -16.12 8.98 17.84
C ASP A 371 -15.38 8.51 19.10
N ASP A 372 -15.77 7.37 19.68
CA ASP A 372 -15.21 6.86 20.94
C ASP A 372 -13.99 5.97 20.74
N CYS A 373 -14.06 5.00 19.83
CA CYS A 373 -12.99 4.00 19.60
C CYS A 373 -12.28 4.14 18.24
N GLY A 374 -12.79 4.98 17.33
CA GLY A 374 -12.22 5.13 15.99
C GLY A 374 -12.51 3.99 15.02
N ALA A 375 -13.30 2.98 15.40
CA ALA A 375 -13.67 1.88 14.51
C ALA A 375 -14.58 2.34 13.36
N PRO A 376 -14.40 1.83 12.13
CA PRO A 376 -15.28 2.15 11.02
C PRO A 376 -16.68 1.55 11.21
N TYR A 377 -17.70 2.28 10.74
CA TYR A 377 -19.06 1.75 10.66
C TYR A 377 -19.28 0.94 9.37
N PHE A 378 -20.14 -0.07 9.43
CA PHE A 378 -20.42 -0.97 8.31
C PHE A 378 -21.91 -1.08 8.02
N PRO A 379 -22.30 -1.33 6.76
CA PRO A 379 -23.71 -1.39 6.39
C PRO A 379 -24.41 -2.62 6.97
N ASN A 380 -25.63 -2.44 7.46
CA ASN A 380 -26.57 -3.53 7.71
C ASN A 380 -27.51 -3.78 6.51
N ALA A 381 -28.42 -4.74 6.65
CA ALA A 381 -29.35 -5.13 5.58
C ALA A 381 -30.40 -4.06 5.22
N GLN A 382 -30.54 -3.01 6.05
CA GLN A 382 -31.43 -1.87 5.87
C GLN A 382 -30.70 -0.66 5.28
N GLY A 383 -29.37 -0.71 5.18
CA GLY A 383 -28.52 0.38 4.72
C GLY A 383 -28.14 1.39 5.79
N GLU A 384 -28.29 1.03 7.06
CA GLU A 384 -27.78 1.81 8.19
C GLU A 384 -26.31 1.45 8.43
N MET A 385 -25.47 2.45 8.67
CA MET A 385 -24.06 2.28 9.00
C MET A 385 -23.93 2.09 10.51
N MET A 386 -23.43 0.94 10.96
CA MET A 386 -23.41 0.56 12.37
C MET A 386 -22.03 0.18 12.85
N HIS A 387 -21.79 0.39 14.14
CA HIS A 387 -20.60 -0.11 14.82
C HIS A 387 -20.62 -1.65 14.82
N PRO A 388 -19.51 -2.33 14.48
CA PRO A 388 -19.44 -3.78 14.59
C PRO A 388 -19.39 -4.20 16.07
N GLU A 389 -20.30 -5.07 16.50
CA GLU A 389 -20.33 -5.61 17.87
C GLU A 389 -20.10 -7.12 17.84
N LEU A 390 -18.90 -7.52 18.26
CA LEU A 390 -18.53 -8.92 18.39
C LEU A 390 -19.39 -9.58 19.50
N PRO A 391 -19.95 -10.78 19.26
CA PRO A 391 -20.59 -11.54 20.33
C PRO A 391 -19.60 -11.77 21.48
N GLU A 392 -20.04 -11.53 22.73
CA GLU A 392 -19.19 -11.57 23.95
C GLU A 392 -18.42 -12.90 24.15
N GLU A 393 -18.86 -13.99 23.50
CA GLU A 393 -18.26 -15.33 23.60
C GLU A 393 -17.12 -15.57 22.58
N THR A 394 -16.74 -14.59 21.76
CA THR A 394 -15.79 -14.79 20.67
C THR A 394 -14.35 -14.48 21.09
N ASP A 395 -13.51 -15.51 21.21
CA ASP A 395 -12.08 -15.34 21.50
C ASP A 395 -11.26 -15.22 20.19
N MET A 396 -10.51 -14.12 20.08
CA MET A 396 -9.58 -13.87 18.95
C MET A 396 -8.22 -14.55 19.16
N ALA A 397 -7.94 -15.03 20.38
CA ALA A 397 -6.68 -15.67 20.71
C ALA A 397 -6.56 -17.08 20.09
N PRO A 398 -5.36 -17.47 19.65
CA PRO A 398 -5.13 -18.84 19.19
C PRO A 398 -5.36 -19.84 20.33
N VAL A 399 -6.05 -20.94 20.02
CA VAL A 399 -6.25 -22.04 20.98
C VAL A 399 -4.88 -22.62 21.35
N HIS A 400 -4.45 -22.43 22.59
CA HIS A 400 -3.24 -23.08 23.10
C HIS A 400 -3.48 -24.60 23.19
N PHE A 401 -2.95 -25.37 22.24
CA PHE A 401 -2.85 -26.81 22.37
C PHE A 401 -1.66 -27.16 23.27
N HIS A 402 -1.95 -27.82 24.40
CA HIS A 402 -0.96 -28.32 25.36
C HIS A 402 -0.15 -29.51 24.84
#